data_AF-A0A556TPS7-F1
#
_entry.id   AF-A0A556TPS7-F1
#
_cell.length_a   1.000
_cell.length_b   1.000
_cell.length_c   1.000
_cell.angle_alpha   90.00
_cell.angle_beta   90.00
_cell.angle_gamma   90.00
#
_symmetry.space_group_name_H-M   'P 1'
#
loop_
_entity.id
_entity.type
_entity.pdbx_description
1 polymer ?
#
loop_
_entity_poly.entity_id
_entity_poly.type
_entity_poly.pdbx_seq_one_letter_code
_entity_poly.pdbx_strand_id
1 'polypeptide(L)'
;MESVRRYLQGTDCIAGVFVQSTKQTMSISEAKLKGLLTPGTSLVLLEAQAATGFMIDPLNNKKLSVEEAVAQGVVGTEWKSKLLSAERAVTGYTDPHTGNTISLFQALKKDLIVKDHGIRLLEAQIATGGIIDPVYSHRVPVEVAYQRGYFDEEMNQILSDSGDDTKGFFDPNTQENLTYLQLLDRCIKDPNTGLRLLVVVKKGEFYFYVDEHTKTILQSTTTNKAGGKFLGKEVSLWDLVHSEYIDEEKKRDLVQRFKSGTITIEYFLEHILTIISQKTSSSTVITTTTTTTTSTATKCPTFRGIKKQVSAQNLLESKIIDKKLFEDLTIGKVTVDQVSNMESVSRYLQGTDCIAGVFVQSTKQTMSISKAKLKGLLTPGTSLVLLEAQAATGFIIDPLNNKKLSVEEAVAQGVVGTEWKNKLLSAERAVTGYTDPHTGNTISLFQALKKDLIVKDHGIRLLEAQIATGGIIDPVYSHRVPVEVAYQRGYFDEEMNQILSDSGDDTKGFFDPNTQENLTYLQLLDRCIKDPHTGLTLLILKK
;
A
#
# COMPACT_ATOMS: atom_id res chain seq x y z
N MET A 1 -13.24 -24.63 0.84
CA MET A 1 -13.03 -24.98 2.26
C MET A 1 -13.50 -23.88 3.20
N GLU A 2 -13.22 -22.60 2.92
CA GLU A 2 -13.61 -21.47 3.80
C GLU A 2 -15.13 -21.29 3.95
N SER A 3 -15.91 -21.58 2.90
CA SER A 3 -17.39 -21.56 2.94
C SER A 3 -18.00 -22.53 3.96
N VAL A 4 -17.34 -23.65 4.25
CA VAL A 4 -17.80 -24.67 5.20
C VAL A 4 -17.34 -24.35 6.63
N ARG A 5 -16.15 -23.74 6.78
CA ARG A 5 -15.58 -23.38 8.08
C ARG A 5 -16.48 -22.42 8.87
N ARG A 6 -17.14 -21.48 8.18
CA ARG A 6 -18.15 -20.57 8.77
C ARG A 6 -19.26 -21.32 9.53
N TYR A 7 -19.69 -22.46 9.02
CA TYR A 7 -20.76 -23.25 9.63
C TYR A 7 -20.26 -24.23 10.69
N LEU A 8 -19.00 -24.67 10.60
CA LEU A 8 -18.41 -25.57 11.60
C LEU A 8 -17.87 -24.84 12.83
N GLN A 9 -17.30 -23.64 12.66
CA GLN A 9 -16.59 -22.93 13.73
C GLN A 9 -17.11 -21.51 13.97
N GLY A 10 -18.05 -21.02 13.17
CA GLY A 10 -18.47 -19.61 13.16
C GLY A 10 -17.45 -18.70 12.48
N THR A 11 -17.81 -17.42 12.34
CA THR A 11 -16.89 -16.31 12.06
C THR A 11 -16.47 -15.64 13.37
N ASP A 12 -15.33 -14.94 13.36
CA ASP A 12 -14.73 -14.36 14.56
C ASP A 12 -15.69 -13.41 15.31
N CYS A 13 -15.93 -13.67 16.60
CA CYS A 13 -16.65 -12.79 17.53
C CYS A 13 -15.71 -11.69 18.08
N ILE A 14 -16.25 -10.70 18.80
CA ILE A 14 -15.43 -9.68 19.48
C ILE A 14 -14.65 -10.36 20.59
N ALA A 15 -13.35 -10.59 20.37
CA ALA A 15 -12.46 -11.34 21.24
C ALA A 15 -11.92 -10.55 22.43
N GLY A 16 -11.79 -9.23 22.26
CA GLY A 16 -11.10 -8.36 23.21
C GLY A 16 -11.18 -6.91 22.83
N VAL A 17 -10.37 -6.10 23.51
CA VAL A 17 -10.28 -4.65 23.30
C VAL A 17 -8.89 -4.29 22.79
N PHE A 18 -8.84 -3.39 21.82
CA PHE A 18 -7.61 -2.74 21.37
C PHE A 18 -7.63 -1.27 21.78
N VAL A 19 -6.66 -0.86 22.59
CA VAL A 19 -6.55 0.53 23.05
C VAL A 19 -5.71 1.33 22.09
N GLN A 20 -6.31 2.34 21.44
CA GLN A 20 -5.69 3.05 20.33
C GLN A 20 -4.41 3.80 20.73
N SER A 21 -4.37 4.45 21.89
CA SER A 21 -3.21 5.24 22.33
C SER A 21 -2.01 4.40 22.75
N THR A 22 -2.22 3.25 23.37
CA THR A 22 -1.13 2.37 23.80
C THR A 22 -0.79 1.30 22.77
N LYS A 23 -1.64 1.14 21.73
CA LYS A 23 -1.59 0.04 20.75
C LYS A 23 -1.54 -1.34 21.41
N GLN A 24 -2.20 -1.48 22.56
CA GLN A 24 -2.22 -2.74 23.32
C GLN A 24 -3.57 -3.45 23.16
N THR A 25 -3.49 -4.75 22.90
CA THR A 25 -4.62 -5.68 23.01
C THR A 25 -4.78 -6.12 24.46
N MET A 26 -6.02 -6.26 24.92
CA MET A 26 -6.35 -6.78 26.25
C MET A 26 -7.66 -7.56 26.21
N SER A 27 -7.86 -8.42 27.20
CA SER A 27 -9.14 -9.10 27.40
C SER A 27 -10.24 -8.11 27.83
N ILE A 28 -11.51 -8.50 27.63
CA ILE A 28 -12.65 -7.72 28.09
C ILE A 28 -12.62 -7.53 29.62
N SER A 29 -12.19 -8.55 30.36
CA SER A 29 -12.02 -8.51 31.82
C SER A 29 -10.96 -7.51 32.24
N GLU A 30 -9.81 -7.46 31.57
CA GLU A 30 -8.76 -6.48 31.84
C GLU A 30 -9.21 -5.05 31.48
N ALA A 31 -9.93 -4.88 30.37
CA ALA A 31 -10.48 -3.60 29.98
C ALA A 31 -11.48 -3.05 31.02
N LYS A 32 -12.32 -3.93 31.60
CA LYS A 32 -13.18 -3.61 32.74
C LYS A 32 -12.36 -3.16 33.95
N LEU A 33 -11.34 -3.93 34.34
CA LEU A 33 -10.50 -3.61 35.51
C LEU A 33 -9.78 -2.26 35.36
N LYS A 34 -9.39 -1.91 34.13
CA LYS A 34 -8.77 -0.62 33.80
C LYS A 34 -9.78 0.52 33.61
N GLY A 35 -11.08 0.26 33.78
CA GLY A 35 -12.15 1.27 33.63
C GLY A 35 -12.38 1.72 32.19
N LEU A 36 -11.90 0.97 31.19
CA LEU A 36 -12.08 1.27 29.77
C LEU A 36 -13.44 0.80 29.26
N LEU A 37 -14.00 -0.24 29.87
CA LEU A 37 -15.36 -0.71 29.64
C LEU A 37 -16.15 -0.71 30.95
N THR A 38 -17.44 -0.39 30.87
CA THR A 38 -18.34 -0.54 32.02
C THR A 38 -18.57 -2.03 32.32
N PRO A 39 -18.92 -2.39 33.56
CA PRO A 39 -19.28 -3.77 33.90
C PRO A 39 -20.43 -4.32 33.04
N GLY A 40 -21.41 -3.47 32.68
CA GLY A 40 -22.53 -3.84 31.83
C GLY A 40 -22.08 -4.18 30.40
N THR A 41 -21.36 -3.28 29.74
CA THR A 41 -20.82 -3.50 28.39
C THR A 41 -19.92 -4.74 28.34
N SER A 42 -19.09 -4.92 29.36
CA SER A 42 -18.17 -6.06 29.45
C SER A 42 -18.91 -7.39 29.55
N LEU A 43 -19.94 -7.46 30.40
CA LEU A 43 -20.76 -8.67 30.55
C LEU A 43 -21.46 -9.03 29.24
N VAL A 44 -22.06 -8.06 28.57
CA VAL A 44 -22.78 -8.29 27.31
C VAL A 44 -21.86 -8.82 26.20
N LEU A 45 -20.63 -8.31 26.10
CA LEU A 45 -19.65 -8.81 25.14
C LEU A 45 -19.19 -10.24 25.48
N LEU A 46 -19.02 -10.56 26.76
CA LEU A 46 -18.66 -11.91 27.19
C LEU A 46 -19.82 -12.91 27.01
N GLU A 47 -21.06 -12.49 27.24
CA GLU A 47 -22.25 -13.30 26.94
C GLU A 47 -22.34 -13.61 25.43
N ALA A 48 -22.01 -12.64 24.57
CA ALA A 48 -21.92 -12.89 23.13
C ALA A 48 -20.81 -13.88 22.77
N GLN A 49 -19.64 -13.84 23.43
CA GLN A 49 -18.60 -14.87 23.23
C GLN A 49 -19.11 -16.26 23.63
N ALA A 50 -19.67 -16.39 24.83
CA ALA A 50 -20.23 -17.65 25.33
C ALA A 50 -21.31 -18.22 24.41
N ALA A 51 -22.21 -17.37 23.91
CA ALA A 51 -23.33 -17.77 23.06
C ALA A 51 -22.94 -18.07 21.60
N THR A 52 -21.71 -17.74 21.19
CA THR A 52 -21.20 -17.95 19.82
C THR A 52 -20.18 -19.08 19.73
N GLY A 53 -19.80 -19.70 20.85
CA GLY A 53 -19.10 -20.97 20.88
C GLY A 53 -18.12 -21.10 22.05
N PHE A 54 -17.29 -20.09 22.27
CA PHE A 54 -16.19 -20.16 23.24
C PHE A 54 -15.89 -18.79 23.82
N MET A 55 -15.42 -18.79 25.06
CA MET A 55 -14.71 -17.66 25.63
C MET A 55 -13.35 -17.52 24.95
N ILE A 56 -12.98 -16.28 24.59
CA ILE A 56 -11.73 -16.02 23.87
C ILE A 56 -10.72 -15.37 24.80
N ASP A 57 -9.52 -15.95 24.88
CA ASP A 57 -8.35 -15.28 25.43
C ASP A 57 -7.56 -14.64 24.27
N PRO A 58 -7.67 -13.31 24.09
CA PRO A 58 -7.03 -12.63 22.97
C PRO A 58 -5.50 -12.53 23.12
N LEU A 59 -4.94 -12.71 24.32
CA LEU A 59 -3.50 -12.60 24.55
C LEU A 59 -2.78 -13.89 24.17
N ASN A 60 -3.39 -15.04 24.48
CA ASN A 60 -2.82 -16.35 24.18
C ASN A 60 -3.47 -17.03 22.97
N ASN A 61 -4.44 -16.37 22.32
CA ASN A 61 -5.23 -16.87 21.19
C ASN A 61 -5.87 -18.25 21.48
N LYS A 62 -6.47 -18.40 22.67
CA LYS A 62 -7.13 -19.63 23.11
C LYS A 62 -8.65 -19.50 23.08
N LYS A 63 -9.30 -20.61 22.75
CA LYS A 63 -10.75 -20.81 22.87
C LYS A 63 -11.00 -21.71 24.08
N LEU A 64 -11.82 -21.25 25.00
CA LEU A 64 -12.04 -21.88 26.30
C LEU A 64 -13.55 -22.04 26.53
N SER A 65 -13.95 -23.10 27.24
CA SER A 65 -15.30 -23.13 27.85
C SER A 65 -15.42 -22.03 28.91
N VAL A 66 -16.64 -21.71 29.34
CA VAL A 66 -16.84 -20.75 30.43
C VAL A 66 -16.13 -21.21 31.71
N GLU A 67 -16.13 -22.51 31.99
CA GLU A 67 -15.46 -23.05 33.19
C GLU A 67 -13.94 -22.92 33.11
N GLU A 68 -13.35 -23.24 31.95
CA GLU A 68 -11.91 -23.10 31.73
C GLU A 68 -11.46 -21.64 31.77
N ALA A 69 -12.25 -20.73 31.19
CA ALA A 69 -11.96 -19.30 31.18
C ALA A 69 -11.96 -18.70 32.60
N VAL A 70 -12.88 -19.16 33.46
CA VAL A 70 -12.91 -18.77 34.88
C VAL A 70 -11.72 -19.39 35.63
N ALA A 71 -11.41 -20.66 35.40
CA ALA A 71 -10.29 -21.34 36.05
C ALA A 71 -8.93 -20.72 35.69
N GLN A 72 -8.78 -20.25 34.44
CA GLN A 72 -7.58 -19.58 33.95
C GLN A 72 -7.56 -18.07 34.22
N GLY A 73 -8.60 -17.51 34.86
CA GLY A 73 -8.67 -16.09 35.20
C GLY A 73 -8.87 -15.14 34.00
N VAL A 74 -9.23 -15.67 32.83
CA VAL A 74 -9.61 -14.87 31.65
C VAL A 74 -10.92 -14.12 31.92
N VAL A 75 -11.80 -14.71 32.74
CA VAL A 75 -13.07 -14.12 33.15
C VAL A 75 -13.23 -14.17 34.66
N GLY A 76 -13.78 -13.10 35.22
CA GLY A 76 -14.09 -13.00 36.65
C GLY A 76 -15.10 -14.04 37.11
N THR A 77 -14.87 -14.64 38.28
CA THR A 77 -15.75 -15.64 38.90
C THR A 77 -17.16 -15.12 39.15
N GLU A 78 -17.33 -13.81 39.32
CA GLU A 78 -18.63 -13.16 39.55
C GLU A 78 -19.61 -13.32 38.38
N TRP A 79 -19.11 -13.59 37.17
CA TRP A 79 -19.93 -13.75 35.98
C TRP A 79 -20.13 -15.20 35.56
N LYS A 80 -19.52 -16.17 36.26
CA LYS A 80 -19.60 -17.60 35.91
C LYS A 80 -21.04 -18.05 35.65
N SER A 81 -21.95 -17.78 36.58
CA SER A 81 -23.35 -18.23 36.45
C SER A 81 -24.09 -17.59 35.26
N LYS A 82 -23.80 -16.32 34.95
CA LYS A 82 -24.44 -15.62 33.83
C LYS A 82 -23.91 -16.11 32.50
N LEU A 83 -22.60 -16.35 32.41
CA LEU A 83 -21.94 -16.83 31.21
C LEU A 83 -22.29 -18.30 30.93
N LEU A 84 -22.39 -19.15 31.95
CA LEU A 84 -22.93 -20.51 31.78
C LEU A 84 -24.36 -20.47 31.25
N SER A 85 -25.18 -19.50 31.70
CA SER A 85 -26.52 -19.32 31.14
C SER A 85 -26.49 -18.95 29.67
N ALA A 86 -25.54 -18.10 29.23
CA ALA A 86 -25.37 -17.72 27.83
C ALA A 86 -24.76 -18.85 26.98
N GLU A 87 -23.85 -19.65 27.54
CA GLU A 87 -23.22 -20.82 26.90
C GLU A 87 -24.27 -21.89 26.52
N ARG A 88 -25.42 -21.93 27.22
CA ARG A 88 -26.57 -22.76 26.83
C ARG A 88 -27.13 -22.43 25.45
N ALA A 89 -26.87 -21.24 24.92
CA ALA A 89 -27.18 -20.95 23.52
C ALA A 89 -26.40 -21.82 22.52
N VAL A 90 -25.28 -22.40 22.96
CA VAL A 90 -24.43 -23.32 22.19
C VAL A 90 -24.67 -24.77 22.60
N THR A 91 -24.67 -25.06 23.90
CA THR A 91 -24.82 -26.43 24.42
C THR A 91 -26.28 -26.92 24.41
N GLY A 92 -27.22 -25.99 24.24
CA GLY A 92 -28.66 -26.21 24.25
C GLY A 92 -29.31 -26.06 25.62
N TYR A 93 -30.62 -25.84 25.59
CA TYR A 93 -31.48 -25.75 26.77
C TYR A 93 -32.19 -27.08 26.98
N THR A 94 -32.43 -27.47 28.23
CA THR A 94 -33.25 -28.65 28.51
C THR A 94 -34.72 -28.25 28.57
N ASP A 95 -35.54 -28.83 27.72
CA ASP A 95 -37.00 -28.66 27.78
C ASP A 95 -37.55 -29.33 29.06
N PRO A 96 -38.16 -28.60 30.00
CA PRO A 96 -38.66 -29.16 31.25
C PRO A 96 -39.73 -30.24 31.07
N HIS A 97 -40.44 -30.25 29.94
CA HIS A 97 -41.53 -31.20 29.69
C HIS A 97 -41.07 -32.49 29.02
N THR A 98 -40.07 -32.40 28.13
CA THR A 98 -39.62 -33.55 27.32
C THR A 98 -38.24 -34.07 27.74
N GLY A 99 -37.46 -33.28 28.47
CA GLY A 99 -36.06 -33.58 28.81
C GLY A 99 -35.10 -33.42 27.63
N ASN A 100 -35.59 -33.10 26.43
CA ASN A 100 -34.78 -32.98 25.22
C ASN A 100 -33.99 -31.67 25.20
N THR A 101 -32.84 -31.71 24.52
CA THR A 101 -32.06 -30.50 24.21
C THR A 101 -32.75 -29.71 23.10
N ILE A 102 -33.03 -28.44 23.36
CA ILE A 102 -33.66 -27.50 22.42
C ILE A 102 -32.76 -26.30 22.15
N SER A 103 -32.98 -25.65 21.00
CA SER A 103 -32.20 -24.48 20.58
C SER A 103 -32.54 -23.22 21.39
N LEU A 104 -31.68 -22.20 21.29
CA LEU A 104 -31.92 -20.88 21.89
C LEU A 104 -33.28 -20.30 21.48
N PHE A 105 -33.64 -20.41 20.21
CA PHE A 105 -34.90 -19.90 19.69
C PHE A 105 -36.13 -20.65 20.24
N GLN A 106 -36.03 -21.97 20.34
CA GLN A 106 -37.09 -22.80 20.92
C GLN A 106 -37.25 -22.52 22.41
N ALA A 107 -36.14 -22.28 23.13
CA ALA A 107 -36.16 -21.84 24.51
C ALA A 107 -36.83 -20.47 24.66
N LEU A 108 -36.60 -19.54 23.72
CA LEU A 108 -37.26 -18.24 23.66
C LEU A 108 -38.77 -18.37 23.43
N LYS A 109 -39.22 -19.23 22.51
CA LYS A 109 -40.65 -19.53 22.29
C LYS A 109 -41.35 -20.17 23.49
N LYS A 110 -40.58 -20.81 24.37
CA LYS A 110 -41.07 -21.48 25.59
C LYS A 110 -40.82 -20.65 26.86
N ASP A 111 -40.44 -19.38 26.73
CA ASP A 111 -40.14 -18.47 27.84
C ASP A 111 -39.10 -19.00 28.85
N LEU A 112 -38.20 -19.88 28.40
CA LEU A 112 -37.12 -20.44 29.24
C LEU A 112 -35.92 -19.49 29.36
N ILE A 113 -35.91 -18.42 28.56
CA ILE A 113 -34.93 -17.33 28.61
C ILE A 113 -35.67 -16.00 28.51
N VAL A 114 -35.15 -14.98 29.21
CA VAL A 114 -35.64 -13.60 29.08
C VAL A 114 -35.56 -13.17 27.60
N LYS A 115 -36.67 -12.66 27.06
CA LYS A 115 -36.82 -12.32 25.64
C LYS A 115 -35.68 -11.45 25.11
N ASP A 116 -35.41 -10.31 25.73
CA ASP A 116 -34.37 -9.37 25.29
C ASP A 116 -32.96 -9.98 25.33
N HIS A 117 -32.70 -10.81 26.35
CA HIS A 117 -31.44 -11.53 26.44
C HIS A 117 -31.32 -12.55 25.30
N GLY A 118 -32.36 -13.34 25.05
CA GLY A 118 -32.36 -14.33 23.98
C GLY A 118 -32.26 -13.73 22.58
N ILE A 119 -32.93 -12.59 22.32
CA ILE A 119 -32.83 -11.82 21.08
C ILE A 119 -31.38 -11.40 20.85
N ARG A 120 -30.73 -10.81 21.86
CA ARG A 120 -29.33 -10.39 21.79
C ARG A 120 -28.36 -11.54 21.51
N LEU A 121 -28.59 -12.72 22.08
CA LEU A 121 -27.77 -13.90 21.81
C LEU A 121 -28.00 -14.46 20.39
N LEU A 122 -29.25 -14.47 19.91
CA LEU A 122 -29.58 -14.89 18.53
C LEU A 122 -28.91 -13.97 17.51
N GLU A 123 -28.98 -12.67 17.76
CA GLU A 123 -28.31 -11.65 16.95
C GLU A 123 -26.80 -11.91 16.85
N ALA A 124 -26.14 -12.19 17.98
CA ALA A 124 -24.73 -12.54 18.01
C ALA A 124 -24.43 -13.81 17.21
N GLN A 125 -25.28 -14.84 17.28
CA GLN A 125 -25.14 -16.07 16.49
C GLN A 125 -25.26 -15.81 14.98
N ILE A 126 -26.28 -15.08 14.54
CA ILE A 126 -26.50 -14.75 13.12
C ILE A 126 -25.30 -13.97 12.57
N ALA A 127 -24.87 -12.93 13.28
CA ALA A 127 -23.73 -12.11 12.90
C ALA A 127 -22.40 -12.90 12.86
N THR A 128 -22.29 -13.98 13.65
CA THR A 128 -21.11 -14.87 13.69
C THR A 128 -21.23 -16.12 12.83
N GLY A 129 -22.16 -16.13 11.87
CA GLY A 129 -22.13 -17.10 10.78
C GLY A 129 -23.35 -18.01 10.65
N GLY A 130 -24.35 -17.87 11.52
CA GLY A 130 -25.61 -18.62 11.45
C GLY A 130 -26.10 -19.10 12.82
N ILE A 131 -27.29 -19.69 12.83
CA ILE A 131 -27.95 -20.17 14.05
C ILE A 131 -27.28 -21.46 14.52
N ILE A 132 -27.04 -21.61 15.82
CA ILE A 132 -26.41 -22.81 16.37
C ILE A 132 -27.44 -23.91 16.56
N ASP A 133 -27.12 -25.09 16.04
CA ASP A 133 -27.80 -26.36 16.32
C ASP A 133 -27.10 -27.04 17.50
N PRO A 134 -27.69 -27.02 18.71
CA PRO A 134 -27.02 -27.54 19.90
C PRO A 134 -26.91 -29.07 19.90
N VAL A 135 -27.77 -29.77 19.15
CA VAL A 135 -27.79 -31.25 19.12
C VAL A 135 -26.59 -31.77 18.35
N TYR A 136 -26.28 -31.13 17.23
CA TYR A 136 -25.21 -31.54 16.33
C TYR A 136 -23.98 -30.61 16.36
N SER A 137 -23.97 -29.64 17.28
CA SER A 137 -22.82 -28.75 17.58
C SER A 137 -22.22 -28.06 16.34
N HIS A 138 -23.08 -27.60 15.43
CA HIS A 138 -22.68 -26.81 14.27
C HIS A 138 -23.68 -25.68 14.01
N ARG A 139 -23.30 -24.73 13.16
CA ARG A 139 -24.17 -23.65 12.73
C ARG A 139 -24.90 -24.04 11.45
N VAL A 140 -26.16 -23.64 11.35
CA VAL A 140 -26.98 -23.78 10.16
C VAL A 140 -27.26 -22.41 9.55
N PRO A 141 -27.35 -22.32 8.20
CA PRO A 141 -27.88 -21.14 7.53
C PRO A 141 -29.29 -20.81 8.01
N VAL A 142 -29.70 -19.54 7.89
CA VAL A 142 -31.01 -19.04 8.34
C VAL A 142 -32.16 -19.80 7.67
N GLU A 143 -32.03 -20.09 6.38
CA GLU A 143 -33.05 -20.80 5.59
C GLU A 143 -33.23 -22.25 6.07
N VAL A 144 -32.14 -22.90 6.48
CA VAL A 144 -32.17 -24.25 7.07
C VAL A 144 -32.70 -24.20 8.50
N ALA A 145 -32.39 -23.14 9.24
CA ALA A 145 -32.90 -22.93 10.59
C ALA A 145 -34.43 -22.81 10.61
N TYR A 146 -35.03 -22.17 9.60
CA TYR A 146 -36.48 -22.12 9.41
C TYR A 146 -37.09 -23.51 9.27
N GLN A 147 -36.52 -24.35 8.40
CA GLN A 147 -37.00 -25.71 8.16
C GLN A 147 -36.89 -26.60 9.40
N ARG A 148 -35.87 -26.38 10.24
CA ARG A 148 -35.64 -27.13 11.48
C ARG A 148 -36.37 -26.54 12.69
N GLY A 149 -37.08 -25.42 12.54
CA GLY A 149 -37.74 -24.72 13.65
C GLY A 149 -36.75 -24.16 14.69
N TYR A 150 -35.50 -23.94 14.30
CA TYR A 150 -34.48 -23.29 15.13
C TYR A 150 -34.46 -21.78 14.97
N PHE A 151 -35.25 -21.25 14.03
CA PHE A 151 -35.47 -19.84 13.80
C PHE A 151 -36.77 -19.69 12.99
N ASP A 152 -37.35 -18.50 12.87
CA ASP A 152 -38.49 -18.25 11.99
C ASP A 152 -38.46 -16.85 11.35
N GLU A 153 -39.32 -16.66 10.35
CA GLU A 153 -39.40 -15.41 9.59
C GLU A 153 -39.85 -14.23 10.45
N GLU A 154 -40.73 -14.45 11.43
CA GLU A 154 -41.20 -13.41 12.34
C GLU A 154 -40.04 -12.84 13.16
N MET A 155 -39.24 -13.71 13.80
CA MET A 155 -38.06 -13.28 14.54
C MET A 155 -37.00 -12.67 13.63
N ASN A 156 -36.85 -13.17 12.40
CA ASN A 156 -35.95 -12.56 11.43
C ASN A 156 -36.37 -11.14 11.07
N GLN A 157 -37.66 -10.86 10.93
CA GLN A 157 -38.17 -9.50 10.71
C GLN A 157 -37.90 -8.62 11.92
N ILE A 158 -38.11 -9.11 13.15
CA ILE A 158 -37.79 -8.39 14.39
C ILE A 158 -36.31 -8.00 14.41
N LEU A 159 -35.40 -8.95 14.15
CA LEU A 159 -33.95 -8.69 14.14
C LEU A 159 -33.48 -7.85 12.95
N SER A 160 -34.26 -7.79 11.87
CA SER A 160 -33.96 -6.95 10.70
C SER A 160 -34.48 -5.53 10.86
N ASP A 161 -35.40 -5.29 11.80
CA ASP A 161 -35.92 -3.96 12.08
C ASP A 161 -34.87 -3.12 12.85
N SER A 162 -34.72 -1.88 12.40
CA SER A 162 -33.70 -0.92 12.86
C SER A 162 -34.12 -0.12 14.11
N GLY A 163 -35.21 -0.52 14.76
CA GLY A 163 -35.71 0.04 16.01
C GLY A 163 -34.73 -0.08 17.18
N ASP A 164 -35.03 0.59 18.30
CA ASP A 164 -34.17 0.59 19.50
C ASP A 164 -34.15 -0.78 20.21
N ASP A 165 -35.24 -1.55 20.09
CA ASP A 165 -35.44 -2.81 20.81
C ASP A 165 -34.45 -3.93 20.40
N THR A 166 -33.77 -3.81 19.25
CA THR A 166 -32.74 -4.77 18.78
C THR A 166 -31.32 -4.33 19.09
N LYS A 167 -31.10 -3.09 19.58
CA LYS A 167 -29.77 -2.51 19.81
C LYS A 167 -29.23 -2.88 21.18
N GLY A 168 -28.93 -4.16 21.37
CA GLY A 168 -28.51 -4.72 22.66
C GLY A 168 -27.06 -4.46 23.07
N PHE A 169 -26.24 -3.84 22.20
CA PHE A 169 -24.81 -3.61 22.42
C PHE A 169 -24.48 -2.12 22.49
N PHE A 170 -23.43 -1.77 23.21
CA PHE A 170 -23.06 -0.37 23.46
C PHE A 170 -21.66 -0.08 22.95
N ASP A 171 -21.50 0.96 22.12
CA ASP A 171 -20.19 1.44 21.70
C ASP A 171 -19.60 2.40 22.76
N PRO A 172 -18.51 2.04 23.44
CA PRO A 172 -17.89 2.88 24.46
C PRO A 172 -17.38 4.22 23.90
N ASN A 173 -17.11 4.32 22.60
CA ASN A 173 -16.55 5.52 21.99
C ASN A 173 -17.61 6.54 21.59
N THR A 174 -18.70 6.09 20.96
CA THR A 174 -19.78 6.98 20.48
C THR A 174 -20.94 7.10 21.46
N GLN A 175 -21.00 6.21 22.47
CA GLN A 175 -22.09 6.10 23.44
C GLN A 175 -23.45 5.75 22.79
N GLU A 176 -23.42 5.11 21.62
CA GLU A 176 -24.61 4.65 20.90
C GLU A 176 -24.97 3.21 21.28
N ASN A 177 -26.27 2.91 21.33
CA ASN A 177 -26.76 1.54 21.29
C ASN A 177 -26.71 1.05 19.83
N LEU A 178 -26.22 -0.16 19.62
CA LEU A 178 -25.97 -0.78 18.32
C LEU A 178 -26.41 -2.24 18.31
N THR A 179 -26.63 -2.74 17.10
CA THR A 179 -26.65 -4.18 16.84
C THR A 179 -25.26 -4.78 16.99
N TYR A 180 -25.16 -6.08 17.27
CA TYR A 180 -23.88 -6.78 17.34
C TYR A 180 -23.12 -6.71 16.01
N LEU A 181 -23.84 -6.78 14.88
CA LEU A 181 -23.24 -6.67 13.56
C LEU A 181 -22.65 -5.28 13.33
N GLN A 182 -23.38 -4.22 13.72
CA GLN A 182 -22.86 -2.85 13.66
C GLN A 182 -21.62 -2.67 14.55
N LEU A 183 -21.61 -3.28 15.75
CA LEU A 183 -20.43 -3.22 16.63
C LEU A 183 -19.25 -4.02 16.08
N LEU A 184 -19.50 -5.18 15.47
CA LEU A 184 -18.48 -6.00 14.79
C LEU A 184 -17.83 -5.27 13.61
N ASP A 185 -18.60 -4.45 12.88
CA ASP A 185 -18.10 -3.63 11.77
C ASP A 185 -17.19 -2.48 12.25
N ARG A 186 -17.30 -2.07 13.54
CA ARG A 186 -16.41 -1.09 14.18
C ARG A 186 -15.14 -1.72 14.79
N CYS A 187 -15.03 -3.05 14.79
CA CYS A 187 -13.87 -3.76 15.30
C CYS A 187 -12.75 -3.85 14.26
N ILE A 188 -11.50 -3.87 14.72
CA ILE A 188 -10.34 -4.18 13.88
C ILE A 188 -10.02 -5.68 13.94
N LYS A 189 -9.36 -6.20 12.91
CA LYS A 189 -8.82 -7.56 12.92
C LYS A 189 -7.35 -7.51 13.30
N ASP A 190 -6.95 -8.24 14.34
CA ASP A 190 -5.54 -8.39 14.70
C ASP A 190 -4.81 -9.13 13.57
N PRO A 191 -3.75 -8.56 12.99
CA PRO A 191 -3.06 -9.15 11.84
C PRO A 191 -2.32 -10.46 12.19
N ASN A 192 -1.96 -10.66 13.46
CA ASN A 192 -1.21 -11.84 13.90
C ASN A 192 -2.15 -13.00 14.28
N THR A 193 -3.21 -12.70 15.03
CA THR A 193 -4.12 -13.73 15.56
C THR A 193 -5.38 -13.92 14.71
N GLY A 194 -5.74 -12.92 13.89
CA GLY A 194 -6.99 -12.88 13.16
C GLY A 194 -8.20 -12.57 14.05
N LEU A 195 -8.02 -12.28 15.34
CA LEU A 195 -9.13 -12.00 16.25
C LEU A 195 -9.73 -10.61 15.99
N ARG A 196 -11.05 -10.47 16.18
CA ARG A 196 -11.71 -9.16 16.13
C ARG A 196 -11.61 -8.46 17.48
N LEU A 197 -11.10 -7.24 17.49
CA LEU A 197 -10.89 -6.44 18.68
C LEU A 197 -11.69 -5.14 18.59
N LEU A 198 -12.47 -4.86 19.63
CA LEU A 198 -13.19 -3.60 19.77
C LEU A 198 -12.18 -2.48 20.05
N VAL A 199 -12.15 -1.45 19.21
CA VAL A 199 -11.26 -0.31 19.42
C VAL A 199 -11.83 0.55 20.53
N VAL A 200 -11.01 0.90 21.52
CA VAL A 200 -11.35 1.84 22.58
C VAL A 200 -10.35 2.99 22.58
N VAL A 201 -10.85 4.22 22.51
CA VAL A 201 -10.07 5.45 22.65
C VAL A 201 -10.20 6.03 24.05
N LYS A 202 -9.15 6.70 24.54
CA LYS A 202 -9.27 7.44 25.81
C LYS A 202 -10.08 8.72 25.61
N LYS A 203 -10.68 9.21 26.70
CA LYS A 203 -11.46 10.44 26.70
C LYS A 203 -10.60 11.62 26.20
N GLY A 204 -11.02 12.24 25.09
CA GLY A 204 -10.29 13.33 24.42
C GLY A 204 -9.44 12.90 23.23
N GLU A 205 -9.28 11.59 22.98
CA GLU A 205 -8.63 11.06 21.78
C GLU A 205 -9.66 10.92 20.64
N PHE A 206 -9.19 11.12 19.40
CA PHE A 206 -10.06 11.07 18.22
C PHE A 206 -10.43 9.63 17.87
N TYR A 207 -11.72 9.30 17.95
CA TYR A 207 -12.28 8.04 17.47
C TYR A 207 -12.76 8.18 16.02
N PHE A 208 -12.17 7.39 15.13
CA PHE A 208 -12.66 7.30 13.75
C PHE A 208 -13.56 6.08 13.59
N TYR A 209 -14.78 6.28 13.10
CA TYR A 209 -15.67 5.24 12.63
C TYR A 209 -16.50 5.72 11.44
N VAL A 210 -16.94 4.76 10.62
CA VAL A 210 -17.89 5.01 9.53
C VAL A 210 -19.29 4.76 10.07
N ASP A 211 -20.10 5.79 10.17
CA ASP A 211 -21.50 5.67 10.59
C ASP A 211 -22.36 5.01 9.48
N GLU A 212 -23.55 4.55 9.87
CA GLU A 212 -24.44 3.79 9.00
C GLU A 212 -24.99 4.61 7.82
N HIS A 213 -25.22 5.90 8.02
CA HIS A 213 -25.61 6.81 6.96
C HIS A 213 -24.51 6.93 5.90
N THR A 214 -23.27 7.16 6.33
CA THR A 214 -22.09 7.21 5.46
C THR A 214 -21.89 5.87 4.75
N LYS A 215 -22.01 4.74 5.47
CA LYS A 215 -21.92 3.40 4.89
C LYS A 215 -22.95 3.19 3.77
N THR A 216 -24.21 3.56 4.00
CA THR A 216 -25.28 3.44 3.00
C THR A 216 -24.96 4.25 1.73
N ILE A 217 -24.43 5.47 1.87
CA ILE A 217 -24.00 6.29 0.72
C ILE A 217 -22.88 5.59 -0.05
N LEU A 218 -21.85 5.09 0.64
CA LEU A 218 -20.74 4.38 0.01
C LEU A 218 -21.18 3.06 -0.65
N GLN A 219 -22.18 2.37 -0.11
CA GLN A 219 -22.74 1.14 -0.69
C GLN A 219 -23.60 1.43 -1.93
N SER A 220 -24.39 2.50 -1.90
CA SER A 220 -25.24 2.90 -3.03
C SER A 220 -24.45 3.47 -4.22
N THR A 221 -23.23 3.94 -3.98
CA THR A 221 -22.35 4.49 -5.02
C THR A 221 -21.56 3.36 -5.68
N THR A 222 -21.93 2.98 -6.91
CA THR A 222 -21.28 1.88 -7.65
C THR A 222 -20.41 2.38 -8.81
N THR A 223 -19.48 1.54 -9.24
CA THR A 223 -18.64 1.78 -10.43
C THR A 223 -18.22 0.48 -11.08
N ASN A 224 -18.04 0.50 -12.39
CA ASN A 224 -17.44 -0.59 -13.18
C ASN A 224 -16.00 -0.28 -13.63
N LYS A 225 -15.45 0.87 -13.19
CA LYS A 225 -14.14 1.37 -13.60
C LYS A 225 -13.00 0.91 -12.67
N ALA A 226 -13.31 0.13 -11.65
CA ALA A 226 -12.32 -0.35 -10.69
C ALA A 226 -11.35 -1.37 -11.33
N GLY A 227 -10.05 -1.09 -11.23
CA GLY A 227 -8.99 -1.97 -11.72
C GLY A 227 -8.71 -3.18 -10.81
N GLY A 228 -7.72 -4.00 -11.17
CA GLY A 228 -7.32 -5.16 -10.37
C GLY A 228 -8.36 -6.27 -10.32
N LYS A 229 -8.63 -6.79 -9.11
CA LYS A 229 -9.59 -7.90 -8.90
C LYS A 229 -11.05 -7.55 -9.23
N PHE A 230 -11.34 -6.26 -9.42
CA PHE A 230 -12.67 -5.74 -9.71
C PHE A 230 -12.89 -5.44 -11.20
N LEU A 231 -11.91 -5.74 -12.06
CA LEU A 231 -11.99 -5.45 -13.49
C LEU A 231 -13.24 -6.09 -14.14
N GLY A 232 -14.06 -5.26 -14.78
CA GLY A 232 -15.28 -5.68 -15.48
C GLY A 232 -16.46 -6.04 -14.56
N LYS A 233 -16.35 -5.82 -13.25
CA LYS A 233 -17.43 -6.03 -12.28
C LYS A 233 -17.96 -4.69 -11.79
N GLU A 234 -19.27 -4.61 -11.61
CA GLU A 234 -19.88 -3.50 -10.88
C GLU A 234 -19.64 -3.71 -9.38
N VAL A 235 -19.03 -2.72 -8.73
CA VAL A 235 -18.62 -2.78 -7.32
C VAL A 235 -18.93 -1.48 -6.61
N SER A 236 -19.28 -1.56 -5.32
CA SER A 236 -19.61 -0.38 -4.52
C SER A 236 -18.36 0.33 -4.02
N LEU A 237 -18.45 1.64 -3.77
CA LEU A 237 -17.37 2.40 -3.14
C LEU A 237 -17.03 1.85 -1.76
N TRP A 238 -18.00 1.31 -1.04
CA TRP A 238 -17.77 0.61 0.23
C TRP A 238 -16.80 -0.58 0.06
N ASP A 239 -17.03 -1.42 -0.95
CA ASP A 239 -16.18 -2.59 -1.23
C ASP A 239 -14.78 -2.18 -1.69
N LEU A 240 -14.68 -1.06 -2.41
CA LEU A 240 -13.41 -0.50 -2.85
C LEU A 240 -12.60 0.07 -1.68
N VAL A 241 -13.24 0.80 -0.78
CA VAL A 241 -12.62 1.37 0.43
C VAL A 241 -12.14 0.27 1.39
N HIS A 242 -12.82 -0.88 1.42
CA HIS A 242 -12.43 -2.06 2.23
C HIS A 242 -11.57 -3.06 1.46
N SER A 243 -11.14 -2.72 0.25
CA SER A 243 -10.26 -3.58 -0.53
C SER A 243 -8.82 -3.53 0.00
N GLU A 244 -8.04 -4.57 -0.29
CA GLU A 244 -6.60 -4.64 0.01
C GLU A 244 -5.78 -3.49 -0.62
N TYR A 245 -6.38 -2.75 -1.55
CA TYR A 245 -5.75 -1.62 -2.19
C TYR A 245 -5.78 -0.35 -1.33
N ILE A 246 -6.61 -0.27 -0.29
CA ILE A 246 -6.74 0.94 0.52
C ILE A 246 -6.22 0.67 1.93
N ASP A 247 -5.23 1.44 2.35
CA ASP A 247 -4.66 1.31 3.70
C ASP A 247 -5.61 1.97 4.72
N GLU A 248 -5.68 1.43 5.93
CA GLU A 248 -6.61 1.92 6.96
C GLU A 248 -6.39 3.39 7.31
N GLU A 249 -5.17 3.92 7.25
CA GLU A 249 -4.93 5.37 7.42
C GLU A 249 -5.53 6.21 6.29
N LYS A 250 -5.43 5.75 5.05
CA LYS A 250 -5.97 6.48 3.89
C LYS A 250 -7.49 6.41 3.83
N LYS A 251 -8.06 5.26 4.17
CA LYS A 251 -9.49 5.09 4.41
C LYS A 251 -10.00 6.07 5.46
N ARG A 252 -9.28 6.20 6.58
CA ARG A 252 -9.60 7.16 7.64
C ARG A 252 -9.66 8.60 7.14
N ASP A 253 -8.61 9.05 6.47
CA ASP A 253 -8.52 10.39 5.88
C ASP A 253 -9.71 10.69 4.95
N LEU A 254 -9.97 9.81 3.99
CA LEU A 254 -10.98 10.04 2.95
C LEU A 254 -12.40 10.05 3.51
N VAL A 255 -12.75 9.08 4.34
CA VAL A 255 -14.08 9.04 4.96
C VAL A 255 -14.28 10.23 5.90
N GLN A 256 -13.24 10.64 6.63
CA GLN A 256 -13.35 11.80 7.52
C GLN A 256 -13.61 13.09 6.74
N ARG A 257 -12.86 13.31 5.65
CA ARG A 257 -13.04 14.47 4.77
C ARG A 257 -14.40 14.46 4.08
N PHE A 258 -14.93 13.28 3.78
CA PHE A 258 -16.27 13.14 3.24
C PHE A 258 -17.33 13.47 4.31
N LYS A 259 -17.19 12.94 5.53
CA LYS A 259 -18.09 13.24 6.66
C LYS A 259 -18.10 14.72 7.05
N SER A 260 -16.98 15.42 6.92
CA SER A 260 -16.91 16.88 7.17
C SER A 260 -17.41 17.73 5.99
N GLY A 261 -17.86 17.12 4.89
CA GLY A 261 -18.29 17.81 3.67
C GLY A 261 -17.16 18.49 2.90
N THR A 262 -15.90 18.18 3.23
CA THR A 262 -14.71 18.76 2.59
C THR A 262 -14.48 18.20 1.19
N ILE A 263 -14.97 16.99 0.92
CA ILE A 263 -14.92 16.35 -0.40
C ILE A 263 -16.30 15.81 -0.78
N THR A 264 -16.60 15.75 -2.07
CA THR A 264 -17.84 15.14 -2.58
C THR A 264 -17.68 13.63 -2.74
N ILE A 265 -18.81 12.92 -2.90
CA ILE A 265 -18.82 11.47 -3.10
C ILE A 265 -18.14 11.07 -4.43
N GLU A 266 -18.25 11.89 -5.46
CA GLU A 266 -17.61 11.66 -6.77
C GLU A 266 -16.09 11.78 -6.65
N TYR A 267 -15.59 12.79 -5.93
CA TYR A 267 -14.17 12.94 -5.66
C TYR A 267 -13.63 11.77 -4.84
N PHE A 268 -14.38 11.31 -3.84
CA PHE A 268 -14.00 10.15 -3.05
C PHE A 268 -13.88 8.90 -3.94
N LEU A 269 -14.86 8.65 -4.80
CA LEU A 269 -14.85 7.53 -5.75
C LEU A 269 -13.63 7.60 -6.70
N GLU A 270 -13.41 8.74 -7.36
CA GLU A 270 -12.28 8.93 -8.29
C GLU A 270 -10.92 8.75 -7.58
N HIS A 271 -10.79 9.23 -6.35
CA HIS A 271 -9.56 9.08 -5.58
C HIS A 271 -9.29 7.62 -5.21
N ILE A 272 -10.32 6.86 -4.82
CA ILE A 272 -10.20 5.42 -4.54
C ILE A 272 -9.87 4.64 -5.82
N LEU A 273 -10.52 4.94 -6.94
CA LEU A 273 -10.20 4.35 -8.24
C LEU A 273 -8.75 4.62 -8.66
N THR A 274 -8.26 5.82 -8.39
CA THR A 274 -6.87 6.20 -8.63
C THR A 274 -5.90 5.37 -7.79
N ILE A 275 -6.16 5.20 -6.49
CA ILE A 275 -5.31 4.37 -5.61
C ILE A 275 -5.30 2.91 -6.05
N ILE A 276 -6.47 2.36 -6.40
CA ILE A 276 -6.60 0.98 -6.89
C ILE A 276 -5.81 0.82 -8.20
N SER A 277 -5.92 1.76 -9.12
CA SER A 277 -5.13 1.77 -10.35
C SER A 277 -3.62 1.77 -10.06
N GLN A 278 -3.16 2.62 -9.13
CA GLN A 278 -1.73 2.70 -8.74
C GLN A 278 -1.20 1.39 -8.12
N LYS A 279 -1.97 0.76 -7.21
CA LYS A 279 -1.55 -0.50 -6.57
C LYS A 279 -1.66 -1.71 -7.50
N THR A 280 -2.60 -1.71 -8.44
CA THR A 280 -2.76 -2.80 -9.41
C THR A 280 -1.71 -2.75 -10.53
N SER A 281 -1.21 -1.55 -10.86
CA SER A 281 -0.03 -1.37 -11.72
C SER A 281 1.30 -1.75 -11.06
N SER A 282 1.32 -1.96 -9.74
CA SER A 282 2.53 -2.28 -8.95
C SER A 282 2.75 -3.79 -8.70
N SER A 283 1.79 -4.65 -9.04
CA SER A 283 1.86 -6.10 -8.76
C SER A 283 2.24 -6.93 -9.99
N THR A 284 3.40 -6.66 -10.57
CA THR A 284 4.19 -7.72 -11.23
C THR A 284 5.64 -7.63 -10.76
N VAL A 285 6.19 -8.77 -10.33
CA VAL A 285 7.50 -8.98 -9.67
C VAL A 285 7.39 -8.75 -8.15
N ILE A 286 7.40 -9.76 -7.27
CA ILE A 286 8.42 -10.81 -7.11
C ILE A 286 7.77 -12.16 -6.75
N THR A 287 7.95 -13.17 -7.59
CA THR A 287 8.27 -14.52 -7.11
C THR A 287 9.21 -15.16 -8.12
N THR A 288 10.50 -15.01 -7.87
CA THR A 288 11.56 -15.84 -8.44
C THR A 288 11.44 -17.25 -7.89
N THR A 289 10.93 -18.17 -8.71
CA THR A 289 11.43 -19.55 -8.75
C THR A 289 11.08 -20.12 -10.11
N THR A 290 12.11 -20.22 -10.96
CA THR A 290 12.34 -21.26 -11.96
C THR A 290 11.17 -22.22 -12.20
N THR A 291 10.38 -21.96 -13.24
CA THR A 291 9.95 -23.02 -14.16
C THR A 291 9.44 -22.40 -15.45
N THR A 292 10.09 -22.79 -16.54
CA THR A 292 9.54 -22.79 -17.90
C THR A 292 8.15 -23.43 -17.90
N THR A 293 7.11 -22.67 -18.25
CA THR A 293 6.00 -23.15 -19.09
C THR A 293 5.11 -21.98 -19.54
N THR A 294 4.90 -21.97 -20.85
CA THR A 294 3.90 -21.25 -21.65
C THR A 294 2.53 -21.08 -20.99
N SER A 295 2.08 -19.82 -20.87
CA SER A 295 0.67 -19.45 -20.83
C SER A 295 0.47 -18.13 -21.58
N THR A 296 -0.22 -18.20 -22.70
CA THR A 296 -0.58 -17.09 -23.60
C THR A 296 -1.56 -16.13 -22.90
N ALA A 297 -1.04 -15.05 -22.34
CA ALA A 297 -1.76 -13.83 -22.04
C ALA A 297 -1.29 -12.75 -23.03
N THR A 298 -2.21 -12.01 -23.62
CA THR A 298 -1.95 -10.95 -24.61
C THR A 298 -0.95 -9.95 -24.03
N LYS A 299 0.31 -10.06 -24.45
CA LYS A 299 1.47 -9.40 -23.82
C LYS A 299 1.45 -7.91 -24.16
N CYS A 300 1.25 -7.05 -23.16
CA CYS A 300 1.44 -5.60 -23.34
C CYS A 300 2.88 -5.33 -23.79
N PRO A 301 3.11 -4.54 -24.86
CA PRO A 301 4.46 -4.25 -25.35
C PRO A 301 5.35 -3.60 -24.28
N THR A 302 6.60 -4.04 -24.17
CA THR A 302 7.57 -3.53 -23.19
C THR A 302 8.83 -3.00 -23.89
N PHE A 303 9.35 -1.90 -23.38
CA PHE A 303 10.52 -1.16 -23.86
C PHE A 303 11.69 -1.30 -22.89
N ARG A 304 12.92 -1.28 -23.39
CA ARG A 304 14.11 -1.25 -22.55
C ARG A 304 14.33 0.16 -21.97
N GLY A 305 14.03 0.33 -20.68
CA GLY A 305 14.36 1.54 -19.93
C GLY A 305 15.82 1.56 -19.46
N ILE A 306 16.09 2.32 -18.38
CA ILE A 306 17.45 2.52 -17.84
C ILE A 306 17.97 1.24 -17.15
N LYS A 307 17.30 0.79 -16.09
CA LYS A 307 17.63 -0.44 -15.33
C LYS A 307 16.57 -1.54 -15.48
N LYS A 308 15.32 -1.20 -15.82
CA LYS A 308 14.19 -2.13 -15.94
C LYS A 308 13.47 -1.98 -17.28
N GLN A 309 12.60 -2.96 -17.59
CA GLN A 309 11.65 -2.86 -18.71
C GLN A 309 10.51 -1.90 -18.36
N VAL A 310 10.03 -1.14 -19.34
CA VAL A 310 8.99 -0.12 -19.21
C VAL A 310 7.80 -0.55 -20.07
N SER A 311 6.60 -0.61 -19.51
CA SER A 311 5.42 -0.95 -20.30
C SER A 311 5.01 0.21 -21.22
N ALA A 312 4.39 -0.12 -22.36
CA ALA A 312 3.77 0.89 -23.22
C ALA A 312 2.74 1.74 -22.47
N GLN A 313 2.03 1.13 -21.51
CA GLN A 313 1.05 1.81 -20.65
C GLN A 313 1.72 2.90 -19.81
N ASN A 314 2.88 2.62 -19.20
CA ASN A 314 3.61 3.61 -18.42
C ASN A 314 4.09 4.77 -19.29
N LEU A 315 4.51 4.51 -20.54
CA LEU A 315 4.88 5.58 -21.46
C LEU A 315 3.69 6.49 -21.81
N LEU A 316 2.49 5.92 -21.94
CA LEU A 316 1.25 6.68 -22.18
C LEU A 316 0.88 7.54 -20.96
N GLU A 317 0.92 6.95 -19.76
CA GLU A 317 0.65 7.66 -18.50
C GLU A 317 1.68 8.75 -18.20
N SER A 318 2.93 8.55 -18.62
CA SER A 318 4.00 9.55 -18.60
C SER A 318 3.90 10.56 -19.75
N LYS A 319 2.86 10.51 -20.60
CA LYS A 319 2.65 11.38 -21.78
C LYS A 319 3.83 11.39 -22.76
N ILE A 320 4.62 10.31 -22.80
CA ILE A 320 5.77 10.14 -23.71
C ILE A 320 5.28 9.67 -25.08
N ILE A 321 4.28 8.79 -25.09
CA ILE A 321 3.56 8.38 -26.30
C ILE A 321 2.11 8.86 -26.21
N ASP A 322 1.51 9.17 -27.36
CA ASP A 322 0.10 9.51 -27.42
C ASP A 322 -0.79 8.25 -27.50
N LYS A 323 -2.09 8.44 -27.30
CA LYS A 323 -3.07 7.36 -27.33
C LYS A 323 -3.08 6.63 -28.69
N LYS A 324 -2.87 7.37 -29.78
CA LYS A 324 -2.86 6.83 -31.14
C LYS A 324 -1.68 5.88 -31.35
N LEU A 325 -0.48 6.27 -30.93
CA LEU A 325 0.74 5.47 -31.04
C LEU A 325 0.66 4.23 -30.14
N PHE A 326 0.05 4.36 -28.95
CA PHE A 326 -0.22 3.22 -28.07
C PHE A 326 -1.19 2.20 -28.69
N GLU A 327 -2.27 2.66 -29.33
CA GLU A 327 -3.21 1.80 -30.05
C GLU A 327 -2.54 1.13 -31.26
N ASP A 328 -1.80 1.90 -32.08
CA ASP A 328 -1.05 1.37 -33.22
C ASP A 328 -0.01 0.31 -32.79
N LEU A 329 0.63 0.48 -31.62
CA LEU A 329 1.57 -0.47 -31.05
C LEU A 329 0.87 -1.73 -30.52
N THR A 330 -0.30 -1.58 -29.91
CA THR A 330 -1.09 -2.69 -29.33
C THR A 330 -1.71 -3.58 -30.41
N ILE A 331 -2.12 -2.97 -31.54
CA ILE A 331 -2.65 -3.68 -32.71
C ILE A 331 -1.52 -4.22 -33.61
N GLY A 332 -0.26 -3.85 -33.34
CA GLY A 332 0.93 -4.35 -34.05
C GLY A 332 1.22 -3.66 -35.38
N LYS A 333 0.64 -2.48 -35.63
CA LYS A 333 0.90 -1.66 -36.82
C LYS A 333 2.27 -0.99 -36.79
N VAL A 334 2.78 -0.69 -35.60
CA VAL A 334 4.16 -0.25 -35.36
C VAL A 334 4.85 -1.22 -34.40
N THR A 335 6.16 -1.41 -34.56
CA THR A 335 6.92 -2.32 -33.69
C THR A 335 7.55 -1.58 -32.51
N VAL A 336 7.87 -2.32 -31.44
CA VAL A 336 8.60 -1.79 -30.28
C VAL A 336 9.92 -1.15 -30.71
N ASP A 337 10.65 -1.77 -31.63
CA ASP A 337 11.93 -1.24 -32.11
C ASP A 337 11.75 0.08 -32.90
N GLN A 338 10.72 0.18 -33.72
CA GLN A 338 10.42 1.43 -34.43
C GLN A 338 10.12 2.56 -33.46
N VAL A 339 9.27 2.32 -32.46
CA VAL A 339 8.90 3.32 -31.46
C VAL A 339 10.09 3.65 -30.54
N SER A 340 10.91 2.66 -30.17
CA SER A 340 12.11 2.87 -29.34
C SER A 340 13.16 3.76 -30.01
N ASN A 341 13.23 3.74 -31.34
CA ASN A 341 14.18 4.53 -32.12
C ASN A 341 13.67 5.95 -32.46
N MET A 342 12.40 6.28 -32.15
CA MET A 342 11.89 7.64 -32.30
C MET A 342 12.57 8.56 -31.28
N GLU A 343 13.13 9.68 -31.73
CA GLU A 343 13.83 10.65 -30.85
C GLU A 343 12.93 11.17 -29.72
N SER A 344 11.63 11.34 -29.99
CA SER A 344 10.62 11.74 -29.02
C SER A 344 10.44 10.74 -27.87
N VAL A 345 10.78 9.46 -28.07
CA VAL A 345 10.62 8.38 -27.08
C VAL A 345 11.96 7.93 -26.51
N SER A 346 12.98 7.77 -27.36
CA SER A 346 14.30 7.27 -26.98
C SER A 346 14.96 8.12 -25.89
N ARG A 347 14.79 9.45 -25.98
CA ARG A 347 15.27 10.41 -24.96
C ARG A 347 14.68 10.16 -23.58
N TYR A 348 13.46 9.62 -23.50
CA TYR A 348 12.81 9.31 -22.23
C TYR A 348 13.10 7.88 -21.76
N LEU A 349 13.38 6.94 -22.67
CA LEU A 349 13.72 5.57 -22.29
C LEU A 349 15.08 5.46 -21.59
N GLN A 350 16.12 6.08 -22.16
CA GLN A 350 17.50 5.98 -21.64
C GLN A 350 18.21 7.32 -21.46
N GLY A 351 17.60 8.44 -21.85
CA GLY A 351 18.26 9.75 -21.86
C GLY A 351 18.94 10.09 -23.18
N THR A 352 19.38 11.33 -23.28
CA THR A 352 20.31 11.81 -24.31
C THR A 352 21.75 11.65 -23.84
N ASP A 353 22.71 11.91 -24.74
CA ASP A 353 24.13 11.72 -24.46
C ASP A 353 24.60 12.55 -23.24
N CYS A 354 25.33 11.90 -22.34
CA CYS A 354 26.07 12.56 -21.25
C CYS A 354 27.55 12.73 -21.65
N ILE A 355 28.33 13.47 -20.85
CA ILE A 355 29.79 13.60 -21.05
C ILE A 355 30.42 12.23 -20.77
N ALA A 356 30.69 11.47 -21.83
CA ALA A 356 31.14 10.08 -21.78
C ALA A 356 32.63 9.94 -21.42
N GLY A 357 33.42 10.96 -21.75
CA GLY A 357 34.87 10.92 -21.64
C GLY A 357 35.48 12.24 -22.04
N VAL A 358 36.79 12.21 -22.31
CA VAL A 358 37.51 13.37 -22.79
C VAL A 358 38.18 13.10 -24.13
N PHE A 359 38.26 14.13 -24.95
CA PHE A 359 39.02 14.15 -26.20
C PHE A 359 40.19 15.12 -26.06
N VAL A 360 41.41 14.61 -26.13
CA VAL A 360 42.62 15.45 -26.02
C VAL A 360 42.98 15.95 -27.41
N GLN A 361 42.92 17.27 -27.61
CA GLN A 361 43.06 17.89 -28.93
C GLN A 361 44.49 17.76 -29.49
N SER A 362 45.51 17.87 -28.64
CA SER A 362 46.93 17.76 -29.02
C SER A 362 47.29 16.37 -29.57
N THR A 363 46.80 15.31 -28.92
CA THR A 363 47.09 13.92 -29.31
C THR A 363 46.02 13.30 -30.20
N LYS A 364 44.87 13.97 -30.38
CA LYS A 364 43.66 13.45 -31.03
C LYS A 364 43.21 12.09 -30.46
N GLN A 365 43.31 11.92 -29.14
CA GLN A 365 42.96 10.67 -28.46
C GLN A 365 41.72 10.85 -27.58
N THR A 366 40.77 9.94 -27.73
CA THR A 366 39.67 9.74 -26.79
C THR A 366 40.14 8.91 -25.61
N MET A 367 39.71 9.26 -24.40
CA MET A 367 39.97 8.47 -23.20
C MET A 367 38.84 8.57 -22.19
N SER A 368 38.73 7.57 -21.32
CA SER A 368 37.83 7.60 -20.17
C SER A 368 38.24 8.66 -19.16
N ILE A 369 37.29 9.12 -18.36
CA ILE A 369 37.52 10.10 -17.29
C ILE A 369 38.58 9.60 -16.30
N SER A 370 38.53 8.32 -15.94
CA SER A 370 39.53 7.69 -15.05
C SER A 370 40.93 7.70 -15.65
N LYS A 371 41.06 7.44 -16.95
CA LYS A 371 42.37 7.47 -17.64
C LYS A 371 42.92 8.89 -17.75
N ALA A 372 42.04 9.88 -17.97
CA ALA A 372 42.41 11.29 -17.97
C ALA A 372 42.90 11.76 -16.60
N LYS A 373 42.27 11.30 -15.51
CA LYS A 373 42.73 11.51 -14.12
C LYS A 373 44.13 10.94 -13.91
N LEU A 374 44.36 9.68 -14.28
CA LEU A 374 45.66 9.02 -14.11
C LEU A 374 46.79 9.73 -14.86
N LYS A 375 46.49 10.35 -16.00
CA LYS A 375 47.44 11.17 -16.77
C LYS A 375 47.57 12.61 -16.27
N GLY A 376 46.86 13.00 -15.20
CA GLY A 376 46.88 14.37 -14.67
C GLY A 376 46.18 15.40 -15.56
N LEU A 377 45.41 14.98 -16.54
CA LEU A 377 44.69 15.88 -17.45
C LEU A 377 43.44 16.48 -16.79
N LEU A 378 42.78 15.68 -15.93
CA LEU A 378 41.68 16.09 -15.05
C LEU A 378 42.11 15.96 -13.58
N THR A 379 41.63 16.88 -12.74
CA THR A 379 41.81 16.77 -11.29
C THR A 379 40.92 15.65 -10.71
N PRO A 380 41.28 15.03 -9.59
CA PRO A 380 40.43 14.03 -8.94
C PRO A 380 39.01 14.54 -8.62
N GLY A 381 38.86 15.81 -8.27
CA GLY A 381 37.57 16.44 -8.00
C GLY A 381 36.69 16.52 -9.25
N THR A 382 37.21 17.11 -10.33
CA THR A 382 36.50 17.21 -11.61
C THR A 382 36.11 15.83 -12.15
N SER A 383 37.02 14.86 -12.08
CA SER A 383 36.76 13.49 -12.53
C SER A 383 35.65 12.81 -11.74
N LEU A 384 35.63 12.96 -10.41
CA LEU A 384 34.59 12.38 -9.58
C LEU A 384 33.21 12.95 -9.92
N VAL A 385 33.12 14.28 -10.05
CA VAL A 385 31.85 14.98 -10.37
C VAL A 385 31.28 14.53 -11.73
N LEU A 386 32.14 14.39 -12.74
CA LEU A 386 31.69 13.90 -14.05
C LEU A 386 31.23 12.44 -14.00
N LEU A 387 31.90 11.58 -13.23
CA LEU A 387 31.49 10.19 -13.04
C LEU A 387 30.20 10.05 -12.22
N GLU A 388 29.99 10.92 -11.21
CA GLU A 388 28.74 10.99 -10.46
C GLU A 388 27.58 11.39 -11.38
N ALA A 389 27.80 12.34 -12.30
CA ALA A 389 26.82 12.72 -13.31
C ALA A 389 26.48 11.55 -14.26
N GLN A 390 27.48 10.78 -14.70
CA GLN A 390 27.24 9.55 -15.48
C GLN A 390 26.39 8.53 -14.69
N ALA A 391 26.76 8.26 -13.44
CA ALA A 391 26.03 7.34 -12.57
C ALA A 391 24.58 7.78 -12.34
N ALA A 392 24.35 9.07 -12.09
CA ALA A 392 23.03 9.64 -11.85
C ALA A 392 22.17 9.81 -13.11
N THR A 393 22.75 9.65 -14.30
CA THR A 393 22.02 9.70 -15.59
C THR A 393 21.75 8.31 -16.17
N GLY A 394 22.29 7.25 -15.53
CA GLY A 394 21.89 5.86 -15.73
C GLY A 394 23.05 4.87 -15.80
N PHE A 395 24.18 5.28 -16.37
CA PHE A 395 25.28 4.37 -16.69
C PHE A 395 26.63 5.08 -16.63
N ILE A 396 27.64 4.36 -16.15
CA ILE A 396 29.03 4.71 -16.41
C ILE A 396 29.37 4.34 -17.85
N ILE A 397 29.98 5.27 -18.57
CA ILE A 397 30.29 5.10 -20.00
C ILE A 397 31.76 4.73 -20.15
N ASP A 398 32.01 3.65 -20.89
CA ASP A 398 33.33 3.37 -21.44
C ASP A 398 33.39 3.90 -22.88
N PRO A 399 34.02 5.06 -23.12
CA PRO A 399 34.06 5.66 -24.45
C PRO A 399 34.96 4.91 -25.43
N LEU A 400 35.84 4.00 -24.96
CA LEU A 400 36.74 3.25 -25.83
C LEU A 400 36.05 2.02 -26.45
N ASN A 401 35.19 1.37 -25.66
CA ASN A 401 34.47 0.17 -26.10
C ASN A 401 32.99 0.44 -26.41
N ASN A 402 32.54 1.70 -26.32
CA ASN A 402 31.15 2.14 -26.47
C ASN A 402 30.17 1.32 -25.61
N LYS A 403 30.52 1.11 -24.33
CA LYS A 403 29.70 0.34 -23.38
C LYS A 403 29.05 1.24 -22.35
N LYS A 404 27.78 0.96 -22.06
CA LYS A 404 27.03 1.50 -20.92
C LYS A 404 27.04 0.46 -19.81
N LEU A 405 27.61 0.80 -18.65
CA LEU A 405 27.83 -0.11 -17.54
C LEU A 405 27.14 0.40 -16.27
N SER A 406 26.70 -0.51 -15.40
CA SER A 406 26.42 -0.17 -14.00
C SER A 406 27.72 0.21 -13.27
N VAL A 407 27.61 0.85 -12.11
CA VAL A 407 28.79 1.22 -11.30
C VAL A 407 29.60 -0.03 -10.93
N GLU A 408 28.93 -1.12 -10.56
CA GLU A 408 29.61 -2.36 -10.20
C GLU A 408 30.36 -3.00 -11.37
N GLU A 409 29.73 -3.05 -12.55
CA GLU A 409 30.38 -3.56 -13.77
C GLU A 409 31.55 -2.68 -14.21
N ALA A 410 31.43 -1.36 -14.08
CA ALA A 410 32.49 -0.42 -14.44
C ALA A 410 33.72 -0.57 -13.53
N VAL A 411 33.52 -0.83 -12.24
CA VAL A 411 34.61 -1.14 -11.30
C VAL A 411 35.22 -2.51 -11.61
N ALA A 412 34.39 -3.53 -11.87
CA ALA A 412 34.88 -4.87 -12.21
C ALA A 412 35.70 -4.90 -13.51
N GLN A 413 35.33 -4.08 -14.49
CA GLN A 413 36.05 -3.95 -15.77
C GLN A 413 37.19 -2.92 -15.72
N GLY A 414 37.44 -2.27 -14.58
CA GLY A 414 38.51 -1.28 -14.42
C GLY A 414 38.30 0.03 -15.17
N VAL A 415 37.08 0.31 -15.64
CA VAL A 415 36.71 1.61 -16.24
C VAL A 415 36.74 2.70 -15.18
N VAL A 416 36.41 2.36 -13.94
CA VAL A 416 36.48 3.23 -12.77
C VAL A 416 37.30 2.58 -11.65
N GLY A 417 38.09 3.39 -10.95
CA GLY A 417 38.85 2.95 -9.79
C GLY A 417 37.98 2.56 -8.59
N THR A 418 38.41 1.55 -7.85
CA THR A 418 37.68 1.02 -6.67
C THR A 418 37.51 2.08 -5.57
N GLU A 419 38.38 3.10 -5.52
CA GLU A 419 38.32 4.19 -4.55
C GLU A 419 37.04 5.03 -4.63
N TRP A 420 36.36 5.01 -5.78
CA TRP A 420 35.14 5.79 -6.01
C TRP A 420 33.87 4.96 -5.98
N LYS A 421 33.96 3.63 -5.83
CA LYS A 421 32.81 2.71 -5.87
C LYS A 421 31.65 3.20 -4.99
N ASN A 422 31.91 3.48 -3.71
CA ASN A 422 30.84 3.85 -2.77
C ASN A 422 30.20 5.21 -3.10
N LYS A 423 31.00 6.18 -3.57
CA LYS A 423 30.48 7.50 -3.96
C LYS A 423 29.59 7.40 -5.21
N LEU A 424 30.03 6.60 -6.18
CA LEU A 424 29.26 6.38 -7.41
C LEU A 424 28.02 5.53 -7.19
N LEU A 425 28.05 4.52 -6.31
CA LEU A 425 26.85 3.80 -5.89
C LEU A 425 25.85 4.75 -5.21
N SER A 426 26.34 5.71 -4.41
CA SER A 426 25.47 6.74 -3.85
C SER A 426 24.81 7.59 -4.93
N ALA A 427 25.55 8.01 -5.96
CA ALA A 427 25.01 8.77 -7.09
C ALA A 427 24.06 7.92 -7.98
N GLU A 428 24.33 6.62 -8.16
CA GLU A 428 23.48 5.70 -8.93
C GLU A 428 22.08 5.53 -8.30
N ARG A 429 21.93 5.79 -6.99
CA ARG A 429 20.61 5.88 -6.32
C ARG A 429 19.73 7.00 -6.87
N ALA A 430 20.28 8.00 -7.56
CA ALA A 430 19.48 8.95 -8.31
C ALA A 430 18.66 8.30 -9.44
N VAL A 431 19.05 7.08 -9.87
CA VAL A 431 18.37 6.30 -10.90
C VAL A 431 17.61 5.11 -10.33
N THR A 432 18.21 4.39 -9.37
CA THR A 432 17.57 3.21 -8.74
C THR A 432 16.62 3.58 -7.59
N GLY A 433 16.72 4.82 -7.11
CA GLY A 433 15.94 5.40 -6.02
C GLY A 433 16.61 5.29 -4.66
N TYR A 434 16.22 6.19 -3.77
CA TYR A 434 16.68 6.24 -2.38
C TYR A 434 15.68 5.50 -1.48
N THR A 435 16.15 4.82 -0.45
CA THR A 435 15.25 4.20 0.53
C THR A 435 14.92 5.21 1.62
N ASP A 436 13.63 5.49 1.81
CA ASP A 436 13.14 6.32 2.91
C ASP A 436 13.28 5.58 4.25
N PRO A 437 14.06 6.09 5.23
CA PRO A 437 14.26 5.41 6.52
C PRO A 437 12.99 5.22 7.33
N HIS A 438 11.94 6.03 7.10
CA HIS A 438 10.71 5.97 7.88
C HIS A 438 9.67 5.01 7.31
N THR A 439 9.59 4.92 5.98
CA THR A 439 8.56 4.12 5.28
C THR A 439 9.11 2.85 4.64
N GLY A 440 10.42 2.76 4.42
CA GLY A 440 11.06 1.68 3.66
C GLY A 440 10.86 1.77 2.15
N ASN A 441 10.11 2.77 1.65
CA ASN A 441 9.78 2.91 0.24
C ASN A 441 10.92 3.52 -0.57
N THR A 442 10.95 3.21 -1.87
CA THR A 442 11.84 3.86 -2.85
C THR A 442 11.31 5.25 -3.20
N ILE A 443 12.11 6.29 -2.96
CA ILE A 443 11.82 7.69 -3.26
C ILE A 443 12.79 8.26 -4.31
N SER A 444 12.37 9.32 -5.00
CA SER A 444 13.19 9.98 -6.02
C SER A 444 14.35 10.79 -5.43
N LEU A 445 15.29 11.17 -6.30
CA LEU A 445 16.38 12.09 -5.95
C LEU A 445 15.87 13.38 -5.30
N PHE A 446 14.81 13.95 -5.88
CA PHE A 446 14.21 15.19 -5.38
C PHE A 446 13.50 15.02 -4.03
N GLN A 447 12.81 13.90 -3.84
CA GLN A 447 12.17 13.59 -2.55
C GLN A 447 13.22 13.36 -1.46
N ALA A 448 14.33 12.68 -1.80
CA ALA A 448 15.46 12.52 -0.89
C ALA A 448 16.11 13.87 -0.53
N LEU A 449 16.19 14.80 -1.49
CA LEU A 449 16.65 16.17 -1.28
C LEU A 449 15.73 16.93 -0.31
N LYS A 450 14.41 16.87 -0.49
CA LYS A 450 13.42 17.51 0.40
C LYS A 450 13.40 16.94 1.82
N LYS A 451 13.81 15.69 1.99
CA LYS A 451 13.92 15.01 3.28
C LYS A 451 15.32 15.11 3.91
N ASP A 452 16.21 15.93 3.34
CA ASP A 452 17.59 16.10 3.79
C ASP A 452 18.39 14.77 3.89
N LEU A 453 18.03 13.76 3.09
CA LEU A 453 18.75 12.47 3.05
C LEU A 453 20.02 12.54 2.20
N ILE A 454 20.17 13.60 1.41
CA ILE A 454 21.34 13.90 0.60
C ILE A 454 21.75 15.35 0.80
N VAL A 455 23.04 15.63 0.67
CA VAL A 455 23.58 17.00 0.74
C VAL A 455 22.99 17.82 -0.41
N LYS A 456 22.56 19.06 -0.12
CA LYS A 456 21.79 19.88 -1.07
C LYS A 456 22.54 20.12 -2.38
N ASP A 457 23.75 20.65 -2.32
CA ASP A 457 24.57 20.96 -3.51
C ASP A 457 24.85 19.71 -4.36
N HIS A 458 25.03 18.55 -3.70
CA HIS A 458 25.21 17.28 -4.38
C HIS A 458 23.93 16.88 -5.11
N GLY A 459 22.76 16.96 -4.45
CA GLY A 459 21.47 16.61 -5.06
C GLY A 459 21.08 17.53 -6.22
N ILE A 460 21.28 18.85 -6.07
CA ILE A 460 21.03 19.86 -7.11
C ILE A 460 21.86 19.55 -8.37
N ARG A 461 23.15 19.26 -8.19
CA ARG A 461 24.05 18.90 -9.29
C ARG A 461 23.62 17.63 -10.05
N LEU A 462 23.10 16.63 -9.34
CA LEU A 462 22.60 15.40 -9.98
C LEU A 462 21.27 15.64 -10.72
N LEU A 463 20.38 16.47 -10.17
CA LEU A 463 19.11 16.85 -10.83
C LEU A 463 19.38 17.60 -12.13
N GLU A 464 20.29 18.56 -12.08
CA GLU A 464 20.74 19.31 -13.23
C GLU A 464 21.28 18.40 -14.35
N ALA A 465 22.14 17.43 -14.01
CA ALA A 465 22.65 16.45 -14.95
C ALA A 465 21.52 15.61 -15.58
N GLN A 466 20.51 15.23 -14.81
CA GLN A 466 19.33 14.51 -15.33
C GLN A 466 18.53 15.38 -16.31
N ILE A 467 18.21 16.63 -15.96
CA ILE A 467 17.43 17.53 -16.83
C ILE A 467 18.13 17.74 -18.17
N ALA A 468 19.43 18.07 -18.13
CA ALA A 468 20.24 18.29 -19.33
C ALA A 468 20.39 17.03 -20.22
N THR A 469 20.16 15.83 -19.66
CA THR A 469 20.25 14.55 -20.39
C THR A 469 18.89 13.94 -20.72
N GLY A 470 17.84 14.76 -20.80
CA GLY A 470 16.54 14.36 -21.33
C GLY A 470 15.37 14.39 -20.35
N GLY A 471 15.61 14.72 -19.06
CA GLY A 471 14.55 14.90 -18.08
C GLY A 471 14.80 14.15 -16.77
N ILE A 472 13.91 14.38 -15.80
CA ILE A 472 13.97 13.80 -14.45
C ILE A 472 13.76 12.29 -14.52
N ILE A 473 14.53 11.53 -13.77
CA ILE A 473 14.41 10.06 -13.73
C ILE A 473 13.35 9.62 -12.71
N ASP A 474 12.44 8.77 -13.17
CA ASP A 474 11.52 8.01 -12.31
C ASP A 474 12.22 6.73 -11.83
N PRO A 475 12.55 6.61 -10.53
CA PRO A 475 13.26 5.43 -10.02
C PRO A 475 12.39 4.18 -9.95
N VAL A 476 11.05 4.32 -9.90
CA VAL A 476 10.12 3.20 -9.79
C VAL A 476 9.99 2.53 -11.15
N TYR A 477 9.66 3.32 -12.17
CA TYR A 477 9.43 2.84 -13.54
C TYR A 477 10.65 2.91 -14.44
N SER A 478 11.81 3.35 -13.92
CA SER A 478 13.12 3.26 -14.57
C SER A 478 13.19 3.90 -15.97
N HIS A 479 12.53 5.03 -16.15
CA HIS A 479 12.61 5.87 -17.35
C HIS A 479 12.55 7.35 -16.95
N ARG A 480 12.87 8.24 -17.88
CA ARG A 480 12.77 9.68 -17.67
C ARG A 480 11.36 10.16 -17.97
N VAL A 481 10.92 11.19 -17.25
CA VAL A 481 9.62 11.81 -17.43
C VAL A 481 9.77 13.29 -17.83
N PRO A 482 8.83 13.83 -18.63
CA PRO A 482 8.73 15.26 -18.85
C PRO A 482 8.59 16.04 -17.53
N VAL A 483 8.99 17.31 -17.54
CA VAL A 483 9.00 18.16 -16.33
C VAL A 483 7.59 18.28 -15.73
N GLU A 484 6.57 18.42 -16.57
CA GLU A 484 5.16 18.54 -16.14
C GLU A 484 4.68 17.27 -15.44
N VAL A 485 5.14 16.10 -15.91
CA VAL A 485 4.83 14.80 -15.30
C VAL A 485 5.63 14.61 -14.02
N ALA A 486 6.87 15.10 -13.97
CA ALA A 486 7.69 15.09 -12.76
C ALA A 486 7.04 15.90 -11.63
N TYR A 487 6.42 17.04 -11.94
CA TYR A 487 5.63 17.82 -10.97
C TYR A 487 4.44 17.02 -10.43
N GLN A 488 3.66 16.39 -11.31
CA GLN A 488 2.48 15.61 -10.93
C GLN A 488 2.85 14.42 -10.03
N ARG A 489 4.01 13.80 -10.25
CA ARG A 489 4.51 12.67 -9.44
C ARG A 489 5.28 13.12 -8.19
N GLY A 490 5.47 14.42 -7.99
CA GLY A 490 6.27 14.96 -6.87
C GLY A 490 7.75 14.58 -6.95
N TYR A 491 8.27 14.30 -8.15
CA TYR A 491 9.69 14.06 -8.40
C TYR A 491 10.46 15.32 -8.75
N PHE A 492 9.76 16.44 -8.91
CA PHE A 492 10.31 17.76 -9.14
C PHE A 492 9.24 18.80 -8.77
N ASP A 493 9.60 20.07 -8.66
CA ASP A 493 8.63 21.16 -8.49
C ASP A 493 9.07 22.46 -9.16
N GLU A 494 8.15 23.41 -9.22
CA GLU A 494 8.37 24.71 -9.88
C GLU A 494 9.45 25.54 -9.18
N GLU A 495 9.54 25.47 -7.85
CA GLU A 495 10.55 26.18 -7.06
C GLU A 495 11.97 25.70 -7.45
N MET A 496 12.20 24.39 -7.45
CA MET A 496 13.48 23.83 -7.88
C MET A 496 13.77 24.09 -9.36
N ASN A 497 12.74 24.10 -10.21
CA ASN A 497 12.90 24.45 -11.61
C ASN A 497 13.37 25.90 -11.80
N GLN A 498 12.84 26.84 -10.99
CA GLN A 498 13.31 28.23 -11.00
C GLN A 498 14.76 28.32 -10.53
N ILE A 499 15.12 27.59 -9.46
CA ILE A 499 16.51 27.53 -8.96
C ILE A 499 17.45 27.04 -10.07
N LEU A 500 17.13 25.91 -10.72
CA LEU A 500 17.98 25.34 -11.78
C LEU A 500 17.97 26.16 -13.09
N SER A 501 16.94 26.98 -13.31
CA SER A 501 16.89 27.90 -14.45
C SER A 501 17.69 29.19 -14.19
N ASP A 502 17.86 29.57 -12.92
CA ASP A 502 18.68 30.72 -12.55
C ASP A 502 20.17 30.38 -12.69
N SER A 503 20.88 31.24 -13.41
CA SER A 503 22.32 31.09 -13.70
C SER A 503 23.24 31.56 -12.56
N GLY A 504 22.71 31.56 -11.34
CA GLY A 504 23.40 31.89 -10.11
C GLY A 504 24.60 30.97 -9.83
N ASP A 505 25.39 31.30 -8.81
CA ASP A 505 26.59 30.53 -8.48
C ASP A 505 26.24 29.15 -7.86
N ASP A 506 25.12 29.07 -7.14
CA ASP A 506 24.69 27.87 -6.41
C ASP A 506 24.32 26.68 -7.32
N THR A 507 24.09 26.91 -8.62
CA THR A 507 23.78 25.85 -9.60
C THR A 507 24.99 25.41 -10.42
N LYS A 508 26.14 26.10 -10.31
CA LYS A 508 27.34 25.81 -11.12
C LYS A 508 28.20 24.72 -10.48
N GLY A 509 27.65 23.50 -10.45
CA GLY A 509 28.27 22.35 -9.81
C GLY A 509 29.42 21.68 -10.60
N PHE A 510 29.68 22.10 -11.84
CA PHE A 510 30.68 21.49 -12.74
C PHE A 510 31.81 22.47 -13.06
N PHE A 511 32.99 21.94 -13.42
CA PHE A 511 34.19 22.75 -13.66
C PHE A 511 34.76 22.48 -15.05
N ASP A 512 34.97 23.54 -15.84
CA ASP A 512 35.66 23.42 -17.13
C ASP A 512 37.19 23.45 -16.94
N PRO A 513 37.91 22.35 -17.21
CA PRO A 513 39.37 22.30 -17.07
C PRO A 513 40.14 23.19 -18.06
N ASN A 514 39.50 23.75 -19.09
CA ASN A 514 40.14 24.66 -20.05
C ASN A 514 40.07 26.12 -19.61
N THR A 515 38.88 26.60 -19.20
CA THR A 515 38.69 28.00 -18.79
C THR A 515 38.85 28.21 -17.29
N GLN A 516 38.84 27.14 -16.50
CA GLN A 516 38.87 27.14 -15.03
C GLN A 516 37.66 27.85 -14.39
N GLU A 517 36.51 27.77 -15.04
CA GLU A 517 35.25 28.34 -14.58
C GLU A 517 34.32 27.25 -14.05
N ASN A 518 33.50 27.61 -13.05
CA ASN A 518 32.36 26.81 -12.65
C ASN A 518 31.21 27.05 -13.64
N LEU A 519 30.55 25.98 -14.06
CA LEU A 519 29.50 25.95 -15.06
C LEU A 519 28.36 25.04 -14.63
N THR A 520 27.21 25.25 -15.25
CA THR A 520 26.13 24.26 -15.25
C THR A 520 26.52 23.05 -16.09
N TYR A 521 25.89 21.90 -15.85
CA TYR A 521 26.12 20.69 -16.67
C TYR A 521 25.76 20.92 -18.13
N LEU A 522 24.67 21.66 -18.39
CA LEU A 522 24.25 22.02 -19.73
C LEU A 522 25.29 22.90 -20.44
N GLN A 523 25.81 23.92 -19.75
CA GLN A 523 26.88 24.77 -20.29
C GLN A 523 28.16 23.97 -20.59
N LEU A 524 28.50 22.98 -19.76
CA LEU A 524 29.65 22.12 -19.99
C LEU A 524 29.42 21.16 -21.17
N LEU A 525 28.20 20.62 -21.31
CA LEU A 525 27.79 19.79 -22.45
C LEU A 525 27.89 20.56 -23.76
N ASP A 526 27.48 21.84 -23.79
CA ASP A 526 27.55 22.70 -24.98
C ASP A 526 29.00 22.95 -25.45
N ARG A 527 29.98 22.77 -24.56
CA ARG A 527 31.43 22.87 -24.88
C ARG A 527 32.04 21.53 -25.34
N CYS A 528 31.27 20.44 -25.35
CA CYS A 528 31.73 19.12 -25.77
C CYS A 528 31.59 18.91 -27.30
N ILE A 529 32.26 17.88 -27.81
CA ILE A 529 32.11 17.41 -29.19
C ILE A 529 31.48 16.03 -29.23
N LYS A 530 30.78 15.70 -30.32
CA LYS A 530 30.37 14.32 -30.59
C LYS A 530 31.47 13.58 -31.36
N ASP A 531 31.83 12.40 -30.89
CA ASP A 531 32.69 11.48 -31.63
C ASP A 531 31.95 10.98 -32.88
N PRO A 532 32.48 11.20 -34.11
CA PRO A 532 31.83 10.77 -35.34
C PRO A 532 31.60 9.25 -35.43
N HIS A 533 32.40 8.44 -34.74
CA HIS A 533 32.30 6.97 -34.82
C HIS A 533 31.32 6.39 -33.80
N THR A 534 31.34 6.90 -32.57
CA THR A 534 30.54 6.34 -31.47
C THR A 534 29.28 7.13 -31.17
N GLY A 535 29.20 8.39 -31.64
CA GLY A 535 28.13 9.33 -31.29
C GLY A 535 28.24 9.91 -29.88
N LEU A 536 29.22 9.47 -29.08
CA LEU A 536 29.37 9.87 -27.69
C LEU A 536 29.83 11.32 -27.56
N THR A 537 29.32 12.00 -26.53
CA THR A 537 29.72 13.38 -26.22
C THR A 537 30.98 13.39 -25.36
N LEU A 538 32.04 14.04 -25.84
CA LEU A 538 33.37 14.06 -25.24
C LEU A 538 33.76 15.51 -24.89
N LEU A 539 34.24 15.71 -23.66
CA LEU A 539 34.79 16.99 -23.24
C LEU A 539 36.14 17.24 -23.89
N ILE A 540 36.29 18.33 -24.63
CA ILE A 540 37.56 18.68 -25.26
C ILE A 540 38.54 19.15 -24.19
N LEU A 541 39.77 18.62 -24.21
CA LEU A 541 40.90 19.17 -23.47
C LEU A 541 41.91 19.77 -24.44
N LYS A 542 42.18 21.06 -24.30
CA LYS A 542 43.12 21.82 -25.14
C LYS A 542 44.59 21.70 -24.69
N LYS A 543 44.88 20.79 -23.76
CA LYS A 543 46.20 20.59 -23.15
C LYS A 543 47.18 19.86 -24.07
#